data_AF-A0A7G5YZ72-F1
#
_entry.id   AF-A0A7G5YZ72-F1
#
_cell.length_a   1.000
_cell.length_b   1.000
_cell.length_c   1.000
_cell.angle_alpha   90.00
_cell.angle_beta   90.00
_cell.angle_gamma   90.00
#
_symmetry.space_group_name_H-M   'P 1'
#
loop_
_entity.id
_entity.type
_entity.pdbx_description
1 polymer ?
#
loop_
_entity_poly.entity_id
_entity_poly.type
_entity_poly.pdbx_seq_one_letter_code
_entity_poly.pdbx_strand_id
1 'polypeptide(L)'
;MIFDRLLTLLPTRRLGPFLAPRTIWIALWRGCRDRCPACDGARLFGKFLKPLDRCPACGQDWTHHVADDFPPYLVILVTGHIVVTGMTLLEAAFHPPSWVHIALWVPLVILLSIGLIQPAKGGVIAYQWWHGMGGFGARQPLRIAEPAAAAALPEHALTAARIAPIAGDLDAGS
;
A
#
# COMPACT_ATOMS: atom_id res chain seq x y z
N MET A 1 1.60 -25.66 -15.04
CA MET A 1 2.53 -26.11 -13.98
C MET A 1 4.02 -25.96 -14.32
N ILE A 2 4.42 -25.20 -15.36
CA ILE A 2 5.84 -24.97 -15.71
C ILE A 2 6.27 -23.50 -15.48
N PHE A 3 5.33 -22.55 -15.48
CA PHE A 3 5.61 -21.11 -15.35
C PHE A 3 5.86 -20.62 -13.90
N ASP A 4 5.59 -21.45 -12.88
CA ASP A 4 5.76 -21.12 -11.45
C ASP A 4 7.19 -21.32 -10.93
N ARG A 5 8.05 -22.06 -11.65
CA ARG A 5 9.40 -22.43 -11.18
C ARG A 5 10.54 -21.55 -11.65
N LEU A 6 10.32 -20.64 -12.60
CA LEU A 6 11.40 -19.79 -13.15
C LEU A 6 11.44 -18.38 -12.53
N LEU A 7 10.33 -17.92 -11.93
CA LEU A 7 10.27 -16.63 -11.21
C LEU A 7 10.66 -16.74 -9.72
N THR A 8 10.90 -17.95 -9.22
CA THR A 8 11.36 -18.23 -7.84
C THR A 8 12.89 -18.26 -7.68
N LEU A 9 13.67 -18.15 -8.76
CA LEU A 9 15.14 -18.25 -8.75
C LEU A 9 15.90 -16.95 -9.02
N LEU A 10 15.22 -15.80 -9.11
CA LEU A 10 15.92 -14.52 -9.00
C LEU A 10 15.73 -13.95 -7.60
N PRO A 11 16.68 -14.18 -6.68
CA PRO A 11 16.71 -13.45 -5.43
C PRO A 11 17.01 -12.00 -5.81
N THR A 12 15.97 -11.17 -5.91
CA THR A 12 16.15 -9.72 -5.97
C THR A 12 16.61 -9.23 -4.60
N ARG A 13 17.86 -9.59 -4.24
CA ARG A 13 18.67 -8.86 -3.26
C ARG A 13 18.94 -7.47 -3.84
N ARG A 14 17.93 -6.60 -3.80
CA ARG A 14 18.19 -5.17 -3.60
C ARG A 14 18.23 -4.96 -2.10
N LEU A 15 19.37 -5.26 -1.49
CA LEU A 15 19.72 -4.76 -0.15
C LEU A 15 20.06 -3.27 -0.27
N GLY A 16 19.06 -2.47 -0.66
CA GLY A 16 19.08 -1.04 -0.37
C GLY A 16 18.42 -0.81 0.99
N PRO A 17 18.68 0.31 1.67
CA PRO A 17 17.92 0.69 2.85
C PRO A 17 16.48 0.96 2.42
N PHE A 18 15.61 -0.05 2.54
CA PHE A 18 14.18 0.15 2.32
C PHE A 18 13.67 1.17 3.34
N LEU A 19 13.34 2.36 2.86
CA LEU A 19 12.80 3.42 3.69
C LEU A 19 11.38 3.02 4.09
N ALA A 20 11.21 2.74 5.39
CA ALA A 20 9.90 2.59 5.99
C ALA A 20 9.05 3.83 5.68
N PRO A 21 7.74 3.67 5.40
CA PRO A 21 6.88 4.81 5.18
C PRO A 21 6.91 5.72 6.41
N ARG A 22 7.18 7.02 6.20
CA ARG A 22 7.20 8.01 7.30
C ARG A 22 5.80 8.34 7.80
N THR A 23 4.79 8.20 6.95
CA THR A 23 3.39 8.50 7.26
C THR A 23 2.49 7.34 6.88
N ILE A 24 1.36 7.25 7.57
CA ILE A 24 0.31 6.25 7.30
C ILE A 24 -0.19 6.34 5.85
N TRP A 25 -0.29 7.56 5.32
CA TRP A 25 -0.74 7.82 3.96
C TRP A 25 0.14 7.17 2.90
N ILE A 26 1.46 7.20 3.09
CA ILE A 26 2.40 6.52 2.17
C ILE A 26 2.19 5.01 2.23
N ALA A 27 1.98 4.44 3.42
CA ALA A 27 1.71 3.01 3.58
C ALA A 27 0.40 2.61 2.88
N LEU A 28 -0.69 3.36 3.10
CA LEU A 28 -1.97 3.12 2.42
C LEU A 28 -1.82 3.21 0.91
N TRP A 29 -1.16 4.27 0.43
CA TRP A 29 -0.97 4.49 -1.00
C TRP A 29 -0.20 3.35 -1.68
N ARG A 30 0.86 2.86 -1.03
CA ARG A 30 1.61 1.67 -1.48
C ARG A 30 0.69 0.45 -1.56
N GLY A 31 -0.08 0.19 -0.50
CA GLY A 31 -1.06 -0.91 -0.46
C GLY A 31 -2.09 -0.81 -1.60
N CYS A 32 -2.69 0.38 -1.78
CA CYS A 32 -3.66 0.63 -2.85
C CYS A 32 -3.07 0.39 -4.26
N ARG A 33 -1.78 0.61 -4.46
CA ARG A 33 -1.09 0.38 -5.76
C ARG A 33 -0.55 -1.04 -5.94
N ASP A 34 -0.99 -2.00 -5.13
CA ASP A 34 -0.46 -3.37 -5.14
C ASP A 34 1.07 -3.38 -4.93
N ARG A 35 1.55 -2.57 -3.98
CA ARG A 35 2.95 -2.54 -3.56
C ARG A 35 3.07 -2.84 -2.07
N CYS A 36 4.19 -3.43 -1.69
CA CYS A 36 4.50 -3.72 -0.30
C CYS A 36 4.45 -2.42 0.54
N PRO A 37 3.53 -2.29 1.51
CA PRO A 37 3.40 -1.08 2.34
C PRO A 37 4.69 -0.73 3.10
N ALA A 38 5.42 -1.76 3.54
CA ALA A 38 6.66 -1.60 4.29
C ALA A 38 7.80 -1.05 3.43
N CYS A 39 8.06 -1.64 2.26
CA CYS A 39 9.31 -1.38 1.52
C CYS A 39 9.14 -0.86 0.10
N ASP A 40 7.93 -0.92 -0.48
CA ASP A 40 7.62 -0.59 -1.89
C ASP A 40 8.32 -1.44 -2.97
N GLY A 41 9.28 -2.29 -2.59
CA GLY A 41 10.16 -3.01 -3.53
C GLY A 41 9.54 -4.21 -4.24
N ALA A 42 8.31 -4.61 -3.90
CA ALA A 42 7.63 -5.77 -4.48
C ALA A 42 6.11 -5.59 -4.51
N ARG A 43 5.42 -6.45 -5.27
CA ARG A 43 3.95 -6.50 -5.29
C ARG A 43 3.41 -7.06 -3.97
N LEU A 44 2.22 -6.62 -3.57
CA LEU A 44 1.55 -7.12 -2.38
C LEU A 44 0.74 -8.39 -2.68
N PHE A 45 0.10 -8.41 -3.85
CA PHE A 45 -0.74 -9.51 -4.33
C PHE A 45 0.00 -10.37 -5.36
N GLY A 46 0.00 -11.68 -5.13
CA GLY A 46 0.59 -12.65 -6.05
C GLY A 46 -0.41 -13.10 -7.13
N LYS A 47 -1.69 -13.09 -6.78
CA LYS A 47 -2.84 -13.32 -7.65
C LYS A 47 -3.94 -12.34 -7.24
N PHE A 48 -4.72 -11.82 -8.19
CA PHE A 48 -5.78 -10.79 -8.04
C PHE A 48 -6.08 -10.31 -6.60
N LEU A 49 -6.67 -11.15 -5.73
CA LEU A 49 -7.03 -10.82 -4.35
C LEU A 49 -6.24 -11.57 -3.25
N LYS A 50 -5.28 -12.42 -3.61
CA LYS A 50 -4.46 -13.22 -2.67
C LYS A 50 -3.10 -12.54 -2.43
N PRO A 51 -2.84 -12.02 -1.22
CA PRO A 51 -1.52 -11.51 -0.84
C PRO A 51 -0.44 -12.59 -0.93
N LEU A 52 0.81 -12.19 -1.12
CA LEU A 52 1.95 -13.09 -0.91
C LEU A 52 2.13 -13.35 0.59
N ASP A 53 2.47 -14.57 0.98
CA ASP A 53 2.74 -14.90 2.39
C ASP A 53 3.89 -14.06 2.94
N ARG A 54 4.95 -13.85 2.14
CA ARG A 54 6.09 -13.02 2.49
C ARG A 54 6.51 -12.11 1.35
N CYS A 55 6.92 -10.89 1.69
CA CYS A 55 7.49 -9.96 0.72
C CYS A 55 8.87 -10.45 0.23
N PRO A 56 9.12 -10.59 -1.08
CA PRO A 56 10.41 -11.02 -1.60
C PRO A 56 11.52 -9.97 -1.47
N ALA A 57 11.16 -8.70 -1.21
CA ALA A 57 12.11 -7.59 -1.06
C ALA A 57 12.56 -7.40 0.40
N CYS A 58 11.61 -7.21 1.33
CA CYS A 58 11.94 -6.95 2.74
C CYS A 58 11.70 -8.14 3.69
N GLY A 59 11.10 -9.23 3.23
CA GLY A 59 10.81 -10.40 4.06
C GLY A 59 9.61 -10.25 5.01
N GLN A 60 8.84 -9.16 4.93
CA GLN A 60 7.65 -8.95 5.76
C GLN A 60 6.64 -10.09 5.57
N ASP A 61 6.16 -10.66 6.67
CA ASP A 61 5.10 -11.66 6.70
C ASP A 61 3.73 -10.98 6.61
N TRP A 62 2.88 -11.42 5.67
CA TRP A 62 1.52 -10.92 5.42
C TRP A 62 0.44 -11.96 5.73
N THR A 63 0.79 -13.15 6.19
CA THR A 63 -0.17 -14.24 6.46
C THR A 63 -1.20 -13.90 7.54
N HIS A 64 -0.87 -12.97 8.42
CA HIS A 64 -1.68 -12.52 9.55
C HIS A 64 -2.84 -11.58 9.18
N HIS A 65 -2.97 -11.15 7.91
CA HIS A 65 -4.05 -10.23 7.56
C HIS A 65 -5.44 -10.85 7.77
N VAL A 66 -6.35 -10.08 8.38
CA VAL A 66 -7.78 -10.40 8.44
C VAL A 66 -8.52 -9.22 7.85
N ALA A 67 -8.57 -9.16 6.52
CA ALA A 67 -8.95 -7.96 5.77
C ALA A 67 -10.07 -8.19 4.76
N ASP A 68 -10.82 -9.29 4.85
CA ASP A 68 -11.72 -9.70 3.78
C ASP A 68 -13.12 -9.06 3.84
N ASP A 69 -13.61 -8.66 5.03
CA ASP A 69 -14.96 -8.10 5.18
C ASP A 69 -15.04 -6.61 4.85
N PHE A 70 -14.01 -5.82 5.16
CA PHE A 70 -14.04 -4.37 5.03
C PHE A 70 -13.91 -3.84 3.58
N PRO A 71 -13.12 -4.45 2.66
CA PRO A 71 -12.99 -3.96 1.29
C PRO A 71 -14.32 -3.89 0.52
N PRO A 72 -15.23 -4.88 0.57
CA PRO A 72 -16.55 -4.76 -0.06
C PRO A 72 -17.36 -3.55 0.43
N TYR A 73 -17.32 -3.24 1.73
CA TYR A 73 -18.00 -2.05 2.27
C TYR A 73 -17.41 -0.74 1.73
N LEU A 74 -16.08 -0.65 1.58
CA LEU A 74 -15.46 0.51 0.95
C LEU A 74 -15.88 0.67 -0.52
N VAL A 75 -15.91 -0.44 -1.27
CA VAL A 75 -16.31 -0.43 -2.68
C VAL A 75 -17.75 0.06 -2.83
N ILE A 76 -18.69 -0.47 -2.05
CA ILE A 76 -20.10 -0.07 -2.16
C ILE A 76 -20.33 1.38 -1.72
N LEU A 77 -19.64 1.86 -0.69
CA LEU A 77 -19.74 3.25 -0.27
C LEU A 77 -19.27 4.19 -1.38
N VAL A 78 -18.08 3.99 -1.93
CA VAL A 78 -17.54 4.87 -2.97
C VAL A 78 -18.36 4.77 -4.27
N THR A 79 -18.66 3.54 -4.71
CA THR A 79 -19.43 3.30 -5.94
C THR A 79 -20.84 3.88 -5.82
N GLY A 80 -21.51 3.66 -4.69
CA GLY A 80 -22.85 4.18 -4.42
C GLY A 80 -22.89 5.71 -4.47
N HIS A 81 -21.93 6.40 -3.84
CA HIS A 81 -21.89 7.87 -3.89
C HIS A 81 -21.68 8.39 -5.31
N ILE A 82 -20.74 7.80 -6.06
CA ILE A 82 -20.49 8.20 -7.47
C ILE A 82 -21.73 8.00 -8.32
N VAL A 83 -22.37 6.83 -8.22
CA VAL A 83 -23.50 6.45 -9.07
C VAL A 83 -24.77 7.20 -8.70
N VAL A 84 -25.11 7.32 -7.42
CA VAL A 84 -26.31 8.04 -6.99
C VAL A 84 -26.19 9.54 -7.30
N THR A 85 -25.06 10.17 -6.99
CA THR A 85 -24.85 11.58 -7.32
C THR A 85 -24.84 11.80 -8.83
N GLY A 86 -24.14 10.94 -9.59
CA GLY A 86 -24.10 11.02 -11.04
C GLY A 86 -25.47 10.80 -11.69
N MET A 87 -26.25 9.84 -11.20
CA MET A 87 -27.59 9.53 -11.71
C MET A 87 -28.55 10.68 -11.45
N THR A 88 -28.55 11.25 -10.24
CA THR A 88 -29.41 12.40 -9.90
C THR A 88 -29.04 13.63 -10.72
N LEU A 89 -27.74 13.90 -10.93
CA LEU A 89 -27.28 15.01 -11.76
C LEU A 89 -27.66 14.83 -13.23
N LEU A 90 -27.50 13.62 -13.78
CA LEU A 90 -27.87 13.31 -15.16
C LEU A 90 -29.38 13.47 -15.39
N GLU A 91 -30.18 12.95 -14.47
CA GLU A 91 -31.64 13.04 -14.53
C GLU A 91 -32.10 14.49 -14.47
N ALA A 92 -31.58 15.27 -13.50
CA ALA A 92 -31.94 16.67 -13.33
C ALA A 92 -31.55 17.57 -14.50
N ALA A 93 -30.50 17.22 -15.25
CA ALA A 93 -30.00 18.04 -16.35
C ALA A 93 -30.59 17.66 -17.71
N PHE A 94 -30.86 16.38 -17.97
CA PHE A 94 -31.16 15.89 -19.32
C PHE A 94 -32.43 15.03 -19.43
N HIS A 95 -33.00 14.54 -18.33
CA HIS A 95 -34.16 13.62 -18.32
C HIS A 95 -34.08 12.51 -19.39
N PRO A 96 -32.98 11.74 -19.46
CA PRO A 96 -32.81 10.76 -20.51
C PRO A 96 -33.77 9.57 -20.32
N PRO A 97 -34.12 8.86 -21.39
CA PRO A 97 -34.95 7.66 -21.28
C PRO A 97 -34.26 6.57 -20.44
N SER A 98 -35.06 5.75 -19.76
CA SER A 98 -34.58 4.76 -18.77
C SER A 98 -33.54 3.76 -19.30
N TRP A 99 -33.56 3.44 -20.59
CA TRP A 99 -32.56 2.54 -21.19
C TRP A 99 -31.14 3.14 -21.15
N VAL A 100 -31.00 4.47 -21.21
CA VAL A 100 -29.70 5.15 -21.10
C VAL A 100 -29.13 4.97 -19.70
N HIS A 101 -29.97 5.06 -18.67
CA HIS A 101 -29.54 4.79 -17.30
C HIS A 101 -28.99 3.38 -17.14
N ILE A 102 -29.70 2.38 -17.66
CA ILE A 102 -29.26 0.98 -17.58
C ILE A 102 -27.95 0.81 -18.35
N ALA A 103 -27.89 1.32 -19.60
CA ALA A 103 -26.73 1.19 -20.46
C ALA A 103 -25.48 1.91 -19.92
N LEU A 104 -25.64 2.97 -19.13
CA LEU A 104 -24.54 3.74 -18.55
C LEU A 104 -24.14 3.24 -17.15
N TRP A 105 -25.11 3.15 -16.23
CA TRP A 105 -24.81 2.93 -14.81
C TRP A 105 -24.45 1.48 -14.51
N VAL A 106 -25.06 0.49 -15.17
CA VAL A 106 -24.74 -0.93 -14.97
C VAL A 106 -23.27 -1.24 -15.30
N PRO A 107 -22.74 -0.93 -16.49
CA PRO A 107 -21.33 -1.20 -16.77
C PRO A 107 -20.42 -0.35 -15.90
N LEU A 108 -20.79 0.90 -15.58
CA LEU A 108 -19.99 1.75 -14.70
C LEU A 108 -19.83 1.14 -13.30
N VAL A 109 -20.92 0.64 -12.70
CA VAL A 109 -20.88 -0.06 -11.41
C VAL A 109 -19.95 -1.26 -11.46
N ILE A 110 -20.04 -2.08 -12.52
CA ILE A 110 -19.19 -3.27 -12.69
C ILE A 110 -17.71 -2.87 -12.77
N LEU A 111 -17.38 -1.87 -13.60
CA LEU A 111 -16.02 -1.38 -13.76
C LEU A 111 -15.46 -0.79 -12.47
N LEU A 112 -16.24 0.03 -11.77
CA LEU A 112 -15.86 0.59 -10.47
C LEU A 112 -15.64 -0.51 -9.43
N SER A 113 -16.51 -1.51 -9.38
CA SER A 113 -16.43 -2.59 -8.40
C SER A 113 -15.16 -3.42 -8.60
N ILE A 114 -14.87 -3.82 -9.84
CA ILE A 114 -13.66 -4.58 -10.17
C ILE A 114 -12.41 -3.72 -9.98
N GLY A 115 -12.45 -2.44 -10.34
CA GLY A 115 -11.32 -1.53 -10.20
C GLY A 115 -10.99 -1.18 -8.75
N LEU A 116 -11.98 -1.05 -7.87
CA LEU A 116 -11.79 -0.64 -6.48
C LEU A 116 -11.51 -1.81 -5.52
N ILE A 117 -11.88 -3.05 -5.84
CA ILE A 117 -11.74 -4.15 -4.88
C ILE A 117 -10.28 -4.43 -4.51
N GLN A 118 -9.37 -4.41 -5.49
CA GLN A 118 -7.94 -4.64 -5.28
C GLN A 118 -7.26 -3.51 -4.48
N PRO A 119 -7.41 -2.22 -4.83
CA PRO A 119 -6.84 -1.13 -4.03
C PRO A 119 -7.46 -1.05 -2.63
N ALA A 120 -8.76 -1.30 -2.49
CA ALA A 120 -9.41 -1.35 -1.18
C ALA A 120 -8.77 -2.42 -0.30
N LYS A 121 -8.64 -3.67 -0.79
CA LYS A 121 -7.99 -4.73 -0.02
C LYS A 121 -6.54 -4.38 0.35
N GLY A 122 -5.78 -3.84 -0.59
CA GLY A 122 -4.38 -3.48 -0.36
C GLY A 122 -4.22 -2.35 0.67
N GLY A 123 -5.05 -1.32 0.60
CA GLY A 123 -5.07 -0.22 1.58
C GLY A 123 -5.44 -0.68 2.99
N VAL A 124 -6.36 -1.64 3.11
CA VAL A 124 -6.81 -2.18 4.39
C VAL A 124 -5.72 -3.03 5.05
N ILE A 125 -5.03 -3.86 4.27
CA ILE A 125 -3.86 -4.61 4.74
C ILE A 125 -2.77 -3.62 5.22
N ALA A 126 -2.51 -2.56 4.47
CA ALA A 126 -1.55 -1.53 4.86
C ALA A 126 -1.94 -0.81 6.16
N TYR A 127 -3.23 -0.52 6.34
CA TYR A 127 -3.77 0.09 7.56
C TYR A 127 -3.62 -0.83 8.77
N GLN A 128 -3.98 -2.11 8.63
CA GLN A 128 -3.79 -3.11 9.70
C GLN A 128 -2.33 -3.25 10.09
N TRP A 129 -1.44 -3.34 9.11
CA TRP A 129 0.00 -3.42 9.35
C TRP A 129 0.56 -2.17 10.03
N TRP A 130 0.14 -0.96 9.63
CA TRP A 130 0.59 0.29 10.24
C TRP A 130 0.22 0.39 11.73
N HIS A 131 -0.98 -0.07 12.08
CA HIS A 131 -1.49 -0.07 13.45
C HIS A 131 -1.14 -1.32 14.25
N GLY A 132 -0.46 -2.31 13.66
CA GLY A 132 -0.12 -3.57 14.33
C GLY A 132 -1.36 -4.43 14.68
N MET A 133 -2.43 -4.30 13.90
CA MET A 133 -3.68 -5.05 14.12
C MET A 133 -3.61 -6.42 13.42
N GLY A 134 -4.35 -7.41 13.92
CA GLY A 134 -4.45 -8.72 13.25
C GLY A 134 -3.23 -9.64 13.42
N GLY A 135 -2.33 -9.37 14.37
CA GLY A 135 -1.14 -10.20 14.59
C GLY A 135 0.10 -9.72 13.84
N PHE A 136 0.02 -8.60 13.11
CA PHE A 136 1.19 -7.81 12.78
C PHE A 136 1.78 -7.27 14.07
N GLY A 137 2.84 -7.90 14.60
CA GLY A 137 3.54 -7.41 15.79
C GLY A 137 3.90 -5.92 15.67
N ALA A 138 4.05 -5.23 16.81
CA ALA A 138 4.43 -3.81 16.87
C ALA A 138 5.53 -3.52 15.85
N ARG A 139 5.29 -2.57 14.93
CA ARG A 139 6.14 -2.24 13.78
C ARG A 139 7.60 -2.50 14.13
N GLN A 140 8.15 -3.63 13.68
CA GLN A 140 9.58 -3.78 13.79
C GLN A 140 10.10 -2.68 12.88
N PRO A 141 10.84 -1.67 13.40
CA PRO A 141 11.48 -0.72 12.52
C PRO A 141 12.23 -1.59 11.55
N LEU A 142 11.83 -1.54 10.26
CA LEU A 142 12.53 -2.19 9.15
C LEU A 142 13.98 -1.99 9.52
N ARG A 143 14.69 -3.07 9.90
CA ARG A 143 16.00 -2.95 10.54
C ARG A 143 16.76 -2.01 9.62
N ILE A 144 16.86 -0.74 10.03
CA ILE A 144 17.86 0.14 9.49
C ILE A 144 19.04 -0.71 9.82
N ALA A 145 19.70 -1.25 8.80
CA ALA A 145 20.93 -1.97 9.03
C ALA A 145 21.71 -0.98 9.87
N GLU A 146 21.77 -1.25 11.19
CA GLU A 146 22.61 -0.48 12.08
C GLU A 146 23.94 -0.56 11.36
N PRO A 147 24.45 0.58 10.90
CA PRO A 147 25.32 0.61 9.75
C PRO A 147 26.46 -0.36 10.02
N ALA A 148 26.36 -1.57 9.46
CA ALA A 148 27.44 -2.53 9.49
C ALA A 148 28.61 -1.94 8.66
N ALA A 149 28.31 -0.91 7.87
CA ALA A 149 29.27 0.02 7.28
C ALA A 149 29.90 1.02 8.27
N ALA A 150 29.22 1.45 9.34
CA ALA A 150 29.81 2.30 10.39
C ALA A 150 30.64 1.49 11.40
N ALA A 151 30.30 0.22 11.63
CA ALA A 151 31.17 -0.69 12.38
C ALA A 151 32.48 -1.02 11.65
N ALA A 152 32.55 -0.74 10.34
CA ALA A 152 33.78 -0.84 9.54
C ALA A 152 34.52 0.50 9.39
N LEU A 153 33.96 1.61 9.91
CA LEU A 153 34.65 2.90 9.91
C LEU A 153 35.55 2.97 11.15
N PRO A 154 36.84 3.32 10.97
CA PRO A 154 37.74 3.48 12.11
C PRO A 154 37.22 4.59 13.05
N GLU A 155 37.40 4.40 14.37
CA GLU A 155 36.92 5.26 15.48
C GLU A 155 37.04 6.78 15.21
N HIS A 156 38.10 7.21 14.53
CA HIS A 156 38.35 8.64 14.23
C HIS A 156 37.32 9.27 13.27
N ALA A 157 36.65 8.48 12.42
CA ALA A 157 35.63 8.97 11.51
C ALA A 157 34.25 9.14 12.21
N LEU A 158 34.01 8.38 13.28
CA LEU A 158 32.77 8.44 14.07
C LEU A 158 32.69 9.73 14.90
N THR A 159 33.83 10.28 15.33
CA THR A 159 33.90 11.56 16.07
C THR A 159 33.53 12.75 15.17
N ALA A 160 33.95 12.74 13.90
CA ALA A 160 33.64 13.81 12.95
C ALA A 160 32.14 13.88 12.59
N ALA A 161 31.47 12.71 12.48
CA ALA A 161 30.05 12.64 12.15
C ALA A 161 29.13 13.03 13.32
N ARG A 162 29.56 12.84 14.58
CA ARG A 162 28.80 13.23 15.79
C ARG A 162 28.75 14.73 16.06
N ILE A 163 29.71 15.50 15.52
CA ILE A 163 29.84 16.95 15.78
C ILE A 163 29.17 17.78 14.68
N ALA A 164 28.69 17.16 13.58
CA ALA A 164 27.88 17.88 12.59
C ALA A 164 26.61 18.42 13.29
N PRO A 165 26.45 19.76 13.42
CA PRO A 165 25.33 20.32 14.12
C PRO A 165 24.05 19.97 13.35
N ILE A 166 23.05 19.51 14.09
CA ILE A 166 21.65 19.40 13.65
C ILE A 166 21.16 20.84 13.46
N ALA A 167 21.54 21.46 12.35
CA ALA A 167 21.06 22.77 11.95
C ALA A 167 20.05 22.58 10.83
N GLY A 168 18.78 22.87 11.14
CA GLY A 168 17.75 23.08 10.13
C GLY A 168 16.46 22.30 10.32
N ASP A 169 15.89 22.28 11.52
CA ASP A 169 14.43 22.32 11.67
C ASP A 169 14.13 23.52 12.59
N LEU A 170 13.25 24.41 12.12
CA LEU A 170 12.53 25.51 12.78
C LEU A 170 12.67 26.81 11.99
N ASP A 171 11.73 27.01 11.05
CA ASP A 171 11.00 28.27 10.87
C ASP A 171 9.57 27.91 10.45
N ALA A 172 8.67 27.90 11.44
CA ALA A 172 7.26 28.12 11.24
C ALA A 172 6.99 29.60 11.51
N GLY A 173 6.31 30.30 10.61
CA GLY A 173 5.64 31.58 10.91
C GLY A 173 6.11 32.80 10.13
N SER A 174 5.48 33.03 8.98
CA SER A 174 4.90 34.33 8.59
C SER A 174 3.87 34.10 7.49
#